data_AF-A0A4Y9ZNH8-F1
#
_entry.id   AF-A0A4Y9ZNH8-F1
#
_cell.length_a   1.000
_cell.length_b   1.000
_cell.length_c   1.000
_cell.angle_alpha   90.00
_cell.angle_beta   90.00
_cell.angle_gamma   90.00
#
_symmetry.space_group_name_H-M   'P 1'
#
loop_
_entity.id
_entity.type
_entity.pdbx_description
1 polymer ?
#
loop_
_entity_poly.entity_id
_entity_poly.type
_entity_poly.pdbx_seq_one_letter_code
_entity_poly.pdbx_strand_id
1 'polypeptide(L)'
;KGDVRVIVPVFVDDGTMASNSEKLLDELLEELASHFKLRDLGATSFLLGVAVTRDRSTRRLFLSQRQYILDMLERYNHSDCKPLSTPMEPGLQLSKAMSPQTPQEREEMESIPYISAVGSLLYLAGGTRPDIAYAVGVLCRFTSNPGMAHWKAVQHLLKYLKGTVDLKLAYGPSPSGTSPELFTAYSDADHAGNPDNGCSTSGYVLRIGTGAVSWRSRLQTIVATSTTEAEYIAAFDTGQEVCWMCNLLSEFGYDVLSSPSTLHMDNQSAITSSKHPEHHSHMKHMQLRFYWLRESCILCSLGLRTCLRMH
;
A
#
# COMPACT_ATOMS: atom_id res chain seq x y z
N LYS A 1 -28.15 -15.03 16.67
CA LYS A 1 -28.49 -13.59 16.77
C LYS A 1 -27.63 -12.88 15.74
N GLY A 2 -28.20 -12.13 14.80
CA GLY A 2 -27.39 -11.36 13.86
C GLY A 2 -26.72 -10.24 14.62
N ASP A 3 -25.42 -10.36 14.89
CA ASP A 3 -24.70 -9.40 15.72
C ASP A 3 -24.74 -8.02 15.05
N VAL A 4 -25.46 -7.11 15.70
CA VAL A 4 -25.40 -5.69 15.35
C VAL A 4 -24.02 -5.19 15.76
N ARG A 5 -23.36 -4.46 14.86
CA ARG A 5 -22.00 -3.95 15.06
C ARG A 5 -22.00 -2.46 14.84
N VAL A 6 -21.30 -1.73 15.70
CA VAL A 6 -21.02 -0.31 15.54
C VAL A 6 -19.51 -0.14 15.63
N ILE A 7 -18.92 0.44 14.59
CA ILE A 7 -17.50 0.76 14.52
C ILE A 7 -17.40 2.28 14.53
N VAL A 8 -16.61 2.81 15.48
CA VAL A 8 -16.42 4.26 15.65
C VAL A 8 -14.92 4.58 15.58
N PRO A 9 -14.37 4.82 14.37
CA PRO A 9 -13.01 5.33 14.25
C PRO A 9 -12.98 6.79 14.71
N VAL A 10 -12.10 7.10 15.67
CA VAL A 10 -11.88 8.45 16.19
C VAL A 10 -10.46 8.89 15.85
N PHE A 11 -10.33 10.08 15.29
CA PHE A 11 -9.06 10.74 15.01
C PHE A 11 -9.07 12.17 15.55
N VAL A 12 -8.35 12.39 16.65
CA VAL A 12 -8.33 13.67 17.37
C VAL A 12 -9.76 14.11 17.71
N ASP A 13 -10.26 15.17 17.08
CA ASP A 13 -11.60 15.73 17.33
C ASP A 13 -12.66 15.20 16.33
N ASP A 14 -12.24 14.47 15.29
CA ASP A 14 -13.12 13.94 14.25
C ASP A 14 -13.47 12.47 14.53
N GLY A 15 -14.76 12.15 14.52
CA GLY A 15 -15.28 10.79 14.61
C GLY A 15 -16.00 10.39 13.33
N THR A 16 -15.85 9.13 12.93
CA THR A 16 -16.75 8.50 11.94
C THR A 16 -17.47 7.33 12.56
N MET A 17 -18.63 6.96 12.02
CA MET A 17 -19.41 5.83 12.52
C MET A 17 -19.87 4.97 11.36
N ALA A 18 -19.83 3.65 11.57
CA ALA A 18 -20.35 2.66 10.64
C ALA A 18 -21.09 1.57 11.41
N SER A 19 -22.29 1.22 10.95
CA SER A 19 -23.09 0.14 11.53
C SER A 19 -23.89 -0.60 10.47
N ASN A 20 -24.26 -1.84 10.79
CA ASN A 20 -25.30 -2.61 10.07
C ASN A 20 -26.72 -2.34 10.62
N SER A 21 -26.88 -1.36 11.53
CA SER A 21 -28.17 -0.91 12.08
C SER A 21 -28.20 0.61 12.15
N GLU A 22 -28.99 1.24 11.29
CA GLU A 22 -29.17 2.70 11.29
C GLU A 22 -29.77 3.18 12.62
N LYS A 23 -30.78 2.47 13.13
CA LYS A 23 -31.40 2.78 14.42
C LYS A 23 -30.39 2.85 15.58
N LEU A 24 -29.44 1.91 15.65
CA LEU A 24 -28.45 1.90 16.73
C LEU A 24 -27.38 2.98 16.55
N LEU A 25 -27.13 3.39 15.30
CA LEU A 25 -26.24 4.50 15.01
C LEU A 25 -26.88 5.83 15.43
N ASP A 26 -28.19 5.99 15.21
CA ASP A 26 -28.96 7.15 15.65
C ASP A 26 -29.04 7.22 17.19
N GLU A 27 -29.37 6.11 17.86
CA GLU A 27 -29.38 6.02 19.34
C GLU A 27 -28.01 6.38 19.95
N LEU A 28 -26.92 5.87 19.36
CA LEU A 28 -25.56 6.19 19.81
C LEU A 28 -25.19 7.66 19.58
N LEU A 29 -25.60 8.25 18.45
CA LEU A 29 -25.39 9.67 18.17
C LEU A 29 -26.13 10.56 19.17
N GLU A 30 -27.37 10.23 19.51
CA GLU A 30 -28.16 10.96 20.53
C GLU A 30 -27.50 10.85 21.91
N GLU A 31 -27.05 9.66 22.30
CA GLU A 31 -26.35 9.44 23.58
C GLU A 31 -25.06 10.25 23.64
N LEU A 32 -24.21 10.18 22.61
CA LEU A 32 -22.97 10.95 22.57
C LEU A 32 -23.23 12.46 22.53
N ALA A 33 -24.27 12.93 21.85
CA ALA A 33 -24.65 14.35 21.82
C ALA A 33 -25.13 14.86 23.19
N SER A 34 -25.59 13.97 24.08
CA SER A 34 -25.94 14.33 25.47
C SER A 34 -24.70 14.59 26.34
N HIS A 35 -23.55 14.00 26.00
CA HIS A 35 -22.31 14.10 26.75
C HIS A 35 -21.29 15.07 26.11
N PHE A 36 -21.34 15.24 24.79
CA PHE A 36 -20.38 16.02 24.01
C PHE A 36 -21.07 17.00 23.07
N LYS A 37 -20.42 18.15 22.84
CA LYS A 37 -20.88 19.09 21.81
C LYS A 37 -20.52 18.54 20.43
N LEU A 38 -21.42 17.73 19.87
CA LEU A 38 -21.24 17.14 18.54
C LEU A 38 -21.79 18.05 17.44
N ARG A 39 -21.12 17.99 16.28
CA ARG A 39 -21.63 18.53 15.03
C ARG A 39 -21.73 17.39 14.03
N ASP A 40 -22.96 16.98 13.74
CA ASP A 40 -23.20 16.01 12.68
C ASP A 40 -22.97 16.66 11.31
N LEU A 41 -22.09 16.04 10.51
CA LEU A 41 -21.77 16.44 9.14
C LEU A 41 -22.51 15.59 8.10
N GLY A 42 -23.37 14.68 8.55
CA GLY A 42 -24.09 13.70 7.75
C GLY A 42 -23.18 12.58 7.26
N ALA A 43 -23.57 11.97 6.14
CA ALA A 43 -22.81 10.88 5.54
C ALA A 43 -21.37 11.32 5.19
N THR A 44 -20.38 10.52 5.62
CA THR A 44 -18.97 10.79 5.38
C THR A 44 -18.68 10.97 3.87
N SER A 45 -18.42 12.21 3.48
CA SER A 45 -18.05 12.62 2.12
C SER A 45 -16.58 13.01 2.00
N PHE A 46 -15.93 13.29 3.14
CA PHE A 46 -14.51 13.60 3.23
C PHE A 46 -13.96 13.11 4.58
N LEU A 47 -12.78 12.49 4.57
CA LEU A 47 -12.11 12.00 5.77
C LEU A 47 -10.59 12.10 5.59
N LEU A 48 -9.89 12.77 6.51
CA LEU A 48 -8.42 12.84 6.53
C LEU A 48 -7.79 13.24 5.17
N GLY A 49 -8.37 14.21 4.46
CA GLY A 49 -7.85 14.64 3.16
C GLY A 49 -8.30 13.80 1.96
N VAL A 50 -9.17 12.81 2.19
CA VAL A 50 -9.66 11.87 1.16
C VAL A 50 -11.16 12.07 0.93
N ALA A 51 -11.54 12.33 -0.32
CA ALA A 51 -12.93 12.37 -0.73
C ALA A 51 -13.52 10.96 -0.82
N VAL A 52 -14.70 10.78 -0.23
CA VAL A 52 -15.42 9.51 -0.16
C VAL A 52 -16.71 9.63 -0.96
N THR A 53 -16.91 8.76 -1.94
CA THR A 53 -18.15 8.70 -2.72
C THR A 53 -18.76 7.31 -2.61
N ARG A 54 -20.08 7.22 -2.36
CA ARG A 54 -20.81 5.97 -2.20
C ARG A 54 -21.90 5.88 -3.26
N ASP A 55 -21.90 4.81 -4.02
CA ASP A 55 -23.03 4.43 -4.87
C ASP A 55 -23.71 3.20 -4.25
N ARG A 56 -24.86 3.45 -3.60
CA ARG A 56 -25.64 2.41 -2.92
C ARG A 56 -26.30 1.46 -3.92
N SER A 57 -26.63 1.92 -5.12
CA SER A 57 -27.31 1.10 -6.15
C SER A 57 -26.40 0.00 -6.68
N THR A 58 -25.11 0.32 -6.86
CA THR A 58 -24.10 -0.64 -7.33
C THR A 58 -23.25 -1.22 -6.20
N ARG A 59 -23.52 -0.84 -4.95
CA ARG A 59 -22.73 -1.20 -3.75
C ARG A 59 -21.24 -0.88 -3.90
N ARG A 60 -20.94 0.30 -4.46
CA ARG A 60 -19.57 0.77 -4.67
C ARG A 60 -19.20 1.91 -3.74
N LEU A 61 -17.94 1.93 -3.34
CA LEU A 61 -17.31 2.99 -2.56
C LEU A 61 -16.06 3.44 -3.30
N PHE A 62 -15.84 4.75 -3.39
CA PHE A 62 -14.69 5.34 -4.05
C PHE A 62 -13.93 6.27 -3.11
N LEU A 63 -12.61 6.16 -3.11
CA LEU A 63 -11.71 7.06 -2.39
C LEU A 63 -10.84 7.82 -3.39
N SER A 64 -10.78 9.15 -3.25
CA SER A 64 -10.07 10.01 -4.18
C SER A 64 -9.38 11.18 -3.48
N GLN A 65 -8.17 11.50 -3.92
CA GLN A 65 -7.43 12.70 -3.53
C GLN A 65 -7.24 13.64 -4.72
N ARG A 66 -8.25 13.74 -5.60
CA ARG A 66 -8.21 14.54 -6.83
C ARG A 66 -7.76 15.99 -6.60
N GLN A 67 -8.37 16.68 -5.64
CA GLN A 67 -8.02 18.09 -5.36
C GLN A 67 -6.58 18.21 -4.87
N TYR A 68 -6.14 17.31 -3.99
CA TYR A 68 -4.75 17.27 -3.52
C TYR A 68 -3.74 17.07 -4.66
N ILE A 69 -4.07 16.25 -5.67
CA ILE A 69 -3.23 16.11 -6.87
C ILE A 69 -3.16 17.43 -7.64
N LEU A 70 -4.28 18.13 -7.83
CA LEU A 70 -4.31 19.42 -8.53
C LEU A 70 -3.48 20.48 -7.80
N ASP A 71 -3.66 20.61 -6.49
CA ASP A 71 -2.91 21.56 -5.66
C ASP A 71 -1.40 21.24 -5.67
N MET A 72 -1.05 19.95 -5.70
CA MET A 72 0.34 19.50 -5.81
C MET A 72 0.95 19.85 -7.17
N LEU A 73 0.19 19.65 -8.26
CA LEU A 73 0.63 20.01 -9.61
C LEU A 73 0.85 21.52 -9.73
N GLU A 74 -0.04 22.33 -9.16
CA GLU A 74 0.12 23.79 -9.12
C GLU A 74 1.36 24.20 -8.32
N ARG A 75 1.50 23.68 -7.09
CA ARG A 75 2.63 23.98 -6.19
C ARG A 75 3.99 23.74 -6.82
N TYR A 76 4.11 22.71 -7.65
CA TYR A 76 5.37 22.35 -8.31
C TYR A 76 5.46 22.80 -9.77
N ASN A 77 4.60 23.71 -10.23
CA ASN A 77 4.59 24.25 -11.60
C ASN A 77 4.39 23.18 -12.70
N HIS A 78 3.49 22.23 -12.48
CA HIS A 78 3.12 21.14 -13.39
C HIS A 78 1.63 21.16 -13.82
N SER A 79 0.88 22.23 -13.56
CA SER A 79 -0.53 22.34 -13.96
C SER A 79 -0.77 22.13 -15.46
N ASP A 80 0.10 22.68 -16.31
CA ASP A 80 -0.01 22.64 -17.77
C ASP A 80 0.94 21.64 -18.44
N CYS A 81 1.50 20.70 -17.67
CA CYS A 81 2.43 19.72 -18.22
C CYS A 81 1.73 18.71 -19.15
N LYS A 82 2.47 18.21 -20.14
CA LYS A 82 2.00 17.09 -20.97
C LYS A 82 1.98 15.80 -20.13
N PRO A 83 0.85 15.08 -20.07
CA PRO A 83 0.73 13.88 -19.26
C PRO A 83 1.59 12.74 -19.81
N LEU A 84 2.03 11.86 -18.92
CA LEU A 84 2.75 10.62 -19.24
C LEU A 84 1.93 9.40 -18.79
N SER A 85 2.16 8.25 -19.43
CA SER A 85 1.40 7.02 -19.17
C SER A 85 2.01 6.11 -18.10
N THR A 86 3.27 6.33 -17.72
CA THR A 86 3.96 5.51 -16.72
C THR A 86 4.38 6.34 -15.51
N PRO A 87 4.28 5.81 -14.27
CA PRO A 87 4.70 6.53 -13.07
C PRO A 87 6.21 6.75 -12.98
N MET A 88 6.99 5.92 -13.67
CA MET A 88 8.43 6.02 -13.80
C MET A 88 8.85 5.60 -15.21
N GLU A 89 9.96 6.12 -15.69
CA GLU A 89 10.52 5.73 -16.99
C GLU A 89 10.97 4.25 -16.96
N PRO A 90 10.53 3.40 -17.91
CA PRO A 90 10.93 2.00 -17.95
C PRO A 90 12.45 1.85 -18.05
N GLY A 91 13.03 1.02 -17.18
CA GLY A 91 14.47 0.77 -17.15
C GLY A 91 15.32 1.88 -16.51
N LEU A 92 14.70 2.96 -15.99
CA LEU A 92 15.42 4.00 -15.28
C LEU A 92 16.06 3.43 -14.01
N GLN A 93 17.38 3.58 -13.89
CA GLN A 93 18.16 3.18 -12.72
C GLN A 93 18.75 4.42 -12.05
N LEU A 94 18.07 4.91 -11.01
CA LEU A 94 18.58 6.02 -10.19
C LEU A 94 19.62 5.50 -9.19
N SER A 95 20.67 6.30 -8.96
CA SER A 95 21.79 5.95 -8.09
C SER A 95 22.31 7.18 -7.37
N LYS A 96 22.88 6.98 -6.18
CA LYS A 96 23.61 8.03 -5.44
C LYS A 96 24.78 8.62 -6.23
N ALA A 97 25.31 7.91 -7.23
CA ALA A 97 26.30 8.46 -8.14
C ALA A 97 25.77 9.65 -8.96
N MET A 98 24.43 9.79 -9.09
CA MET A 98 23.76 10.91 -9.77
C MET A 98 23.47 12.09 -8.84
N SER A 99 23.91 12.02 -7.58
CA SER A 99 23.85 13.14 -6.64
C SER A 99 24.91 14.21 -6.98
N PRO A 100 24.71 15.48 -6.57
CA PRO A 100 25.66 16.57 -6.84
C PRO A 100 27.07 16.27 -6.34
N GLN A 101 28.03 16.34 -7.26
CA GLN A 101 29.46 16.13 -7.01
C GLN A 101 30.22 17.46 -6.92
N THR A 102 29.77 18.48 -7.66
CA THR A 102 30.43 19.80 -7.70
C THR A 102 29.69 20.85 -6.86
N PRO A 103 30.37 21.95 -6.44
CA PRO A 103 29.70 23.08 -5.78
C PRO A 103 28.59 23.70 -6.64
N GLN A 104 28.79 23.75 -7.96
CA GLN A 104 27.83 24.30 -8.92
C GLN A 104 26.55 23.45 -8.96
N GLU A 105 26.67 22.13 -9.05
CA GLU A 105 25.52 21.22 -9.02
C GLU A 105 24.76 21.29 -7.67
N ARG A 106 25.47 21.55 -6.57
CA ARG A 106 24.83 21.74 -5.26
C ARG A 106 24.03 23.03 -5.23
N GLU A 107 24.62 24.13 -5.70
CA GLU A 107 23.94 25.43 -5.83
C GLU A 107 22.70 25.34 -6.73
N GLU A 108 22.77 24.61 -7.85
CA GLU A 108 21.61 24.34 -8.71
C GLU A 108 20.48 23.62 -7.96
N MET A 109 20.82 22.67 -7.09
CA MET A 109 19.86 21.87 -6.34
C MET A 109 19.30 22.59 -5.10
N GLU A 110 19.95 23.63 -4.58
CA GLU A 110 19.52 24.35 -3.35
C GLU A 110 18.10 24.93 -3.48
N SER A 111 17.72 25.38 -4.67
CA SER A 111 16.41 25.96 -4.94
C SER A 111 15.32 24.92 -5.25
N ILE A 112 15.69 23.65 -5.44
CA ILE A 112 14.78 22.60 -5.91
C ILE A 112 14.06 21.95 -4.72
N PRO A 113 12.71 21.97 -4.67
CA PRO A 113 11.94 21.49 -3.52
C PRO A 113 11.78 19.96 -3.52
N TYR A 114 12.86 19.20 -3.70
CA TYR A 114 12.84 17.74 -3.86
C TYR A 114 12.15 17.03 -2.67
N ILE A 115 12.60 17.29 -1.45
CA ILE A 115 12.09 16.63 -0.24
C ILE A 115 10.60 16.93 -0.04
N SER A 116 10.20 18.18 -0.27
CA SER A 116 8.79 18.61 -0.17
C SER A 116 7.91 17.90 -1.19
N ALA A 117 8.37 17.80 -2.44
CA ALA A 117 7.66 17.09 -3.50
C ALA A 117 7.54 15.59 -3.22
N VAL A 118 8.63 14.94 -2.81
CA VAL A 118 8.62 13.52 -2.43
C VAL A 118 7.71 13.27 -1.23
N GLY A 119 7.72 14.14 -0.21
CA GLY A 119 6.80 14.04 0.92
C GLY A 119 5.33 14.18 0.51
N SER A 120 5.04 15.08 -0.44
CA SER A 120 3.69 15.26 -0.98
C SER A 120 3.21 14.01 -1.73
N LEU A 121 4.10 13.41 -2.53
CA LEU A 121 3.86 12.16 -3.25
C LEU A 121 3.72 10.96 -2.32
N LEU A 122 4.47 10.91 -1.23
CA LEU A 122 4.40 9.85 -0.22
C LEU A 122 3.04 9.81 0.47
N TYR A 123 2.48 10.96 0.83
CA TYR A 123 1.13 11.03 1.37
C TYR A 123 0.08 10.53 0.37
N LEU A 124 0.19 10.90 -0.91
CA LEU A 124 -0.71 10.41 -1.96
C LEU A 124 -0.60 8.89 -2.18
N ALA A 125 0.63 8.38 -2.20
CA ALA A 125 0.94 6.97 -2.39
C ALA A 125 0.38 6.10 -1.26
N GLY A 126 0.43 6.59 -0.03
CA GLY A 126 -0.13 5.91 1.14
C GLY A 126 -1.64 6.05 1.29
N GLY A 127 -2.24 7.08 0.69
CA GLY A 127 -3.67 7.36 0.82
C GLY A 127 -4.54 6.68 -0.23
N THR A 128 -4.33 7.00 -1.51
CA THR A 128 -5.26 6.60 -2.59
C THR A 128 -4.59 6.14 -3.88
N ARG A 129 -3.26 6.14 -3.95
CA ARG A 129 -2.51 5.83 -5.18
C ARG A 129 -1.48 4.71 -4.97
N PRO A 130 -1.90 3.45 -4.75
CA PRO A 130 -0.97 2.33 -4.67
C PRO A 130 -0.12 2.16 -5.95
N ASP A 131 -0.64 2.60 -7.10
CA ASP A 131 0.02 2.56 -8.41
C ASP A 131 1.33 3.35 -8.48
N ILE A 132 1.53 4.36 -7.61
CA ILE A 132 2.77 5.14 -7.55
C ILE A 132 3.72 4.70 -6.43
N ALA A 133 3.33 3.73 -5.60
CA ALA A 133 4.06 3.36 -4.39
C ALA A 133 5.52 2.98 -4.65
N TYR A 134 5.77 2.23 -5.73
CA TYR A 134 7.13 1.87 -6.16
C TYR A 134 7.95 3.10 -6.56
N ALA A 135 7.42 3.94 -7.45
CA ALA A 135 8.10 5.13 -7.94
C ALA A 135 8.48 6.07 -6.78
N VAL A 136 7.55 6.30 -5.86
CA VAL A 136 7.79 7.09 -4.66
C VAL A 136 8.82 6.42 -3.75
N GLY A 137 8.74 5.11 -3.55
CA GLY A 137 9.71 4.34 -2.77
C GLY A 137 11.15 4.45 -3.29
N VAL A 138 11.33 4.53 -4.61
CA VAL A 138 12.64 4.80 -5.24
C VAL A 138 13.08 6.24 -4.97
N LEU A 139 12.21 7.23 -5.19
CA LEU A 139 12.53 8.65 -5.00
C LEU A 139 12.89 8.98 -3.54
N CYS A 140 12.26 8.32 -2.57
CA CYS A 140 12.56 8.48 -1.14
C CYS A 140 14.03 8.15 -0.79
N ARG A 141 14.72 7.32 -1.60
CA ARG A 141 16.11 6.88 -1.33
C ARG A 141 17.14 8.01 -1.44
N PHE A 142 16.79 9.09 -2.13
CA PHE A 142 17.72 10.18 -2.47
C PHE A 142 17.42 11.49 -1.72
N THR A 143 16.53 11.47 -0.72
CA THR A 143 16.13 12.67 0.03
C THR A 143 17.27 13.36 0.78
N SER A 144 18.34 12.63 1.12
CA SER A 144 19.50 13.20 1.82
C SER A 144 20.45 14.00 0.93
N ASN A 145 20.54 13.67 -0.36
CA ASN A 145 21.40 14.35 -1.33
C ASN A 145 20.84 14.21 -2.75
N PRO A 146 19.70 14.85 -3.07
CA PRO A 146 19.06 14.72 -4.37
C PRO A 146 19.86 15.45 -5.46
N GLY A 147 19.79 14.94 -6.68
CA GLY A 147 20.45 15.52 -7.85
C GLY A 147 19.45 15.74 -8.97
N MET A 148 19.88 16.37 -10.06
CA MET A 148 18.98 16.77 -11.14
C MET A 148 18.29 15.56 -11.82
N ALA A 149 18.97 14.41 -11.91
CA ALA A 149 18.36 13.18 -12.40
C ALA A 149 17.20 12.71 -11.50
N HIS A 150 17.38 12.79 -10.18
CA HIS A 150 16.33 12.47 -9.21
C HIS A 150 15.16 13.45 -9.35
N TRP A 151 15.42 14.74 -9.50
CA TRP A 151 14.37 15.74 -9.71
C TRP A 151 13.58 15.51 -11.01
N LYS A 152 14.26 15.19 -12.11
CA LYS A 152 13.59 14.84 -13.37
C LYS A 152 12.65 13.65 -13.21
N ALA A 153 13.01 12.66 -12.39
CA ALA A 153 12.14 11.53 -12.08
C ALA A 153 10.91 11.94 -11.25
N VAL A 154 11.05 12.89 -10.32
CA VAL A 154 9.89 13.50 -9.62
C VAL A 154 8.96 14.19 -10.63
N GLN A 155 9.52 14.99 -11.54
CA GLN A 155 8.75 15.69 -12.57
C GLN A 155 8.04 14.72 -13.52
N HIS A 156 8.66 13.59 -13.85
CA HIS A 156 8.03 12.50 -14.61
C HIS A 156 6.79 11.97 -13.88
N LEU A 157 6.91 11.67 -12.59
CA LEU A 157 5.80 11.18 -11.79
C LEU A 157 4.66 12.22 -11.66
N LEU A 158 4.99 13.51 -11.56
CA LEU A 158 3.98 14.59 -11.60
C LEU A 158 3.23 14.61 -12.93
N LYS A 159 3.92 14.44 -14.07
CA LYS A 159 3.27 14.33 -15.40
C LYS A 159 2.37 13.10 -15.50
N TYR A 160 2.75 11.98 -14.89
CA TYR A 160 1.88 10.81 -14.80
C TYR A 160 0.60 11.11 -13.99
N LEU A 161 0.74 11.76 -12.83
CA LEU A 161 -0.40 12.16 -12.01
C LEU A 161 -1.34 13.12 -12.74
N LYS A 162 -0.81 14.03 -13.57
CA LYS A 162 -1.63 14.90 -14.43
C LYS A 162 -2.55 14.10 -15.35
N GLY A 163 -2.04 13.03 -15.96
CA GLY A 163 -2.82 12.16 -16.85
C GLY A 163 -3.79 11.23 -16.13
N THR A 164 -3.64 11.08 -14.81
CA THR A 164 -4.36 10.10 -13.99
C THR A 164 -5.06 10.75 -12.79
N VAL A 165 -5.37 12.03 -12.88
CA VAL A 165 -5.92 12.84 -11.78
C VAL A 165 -7.29 12.32 -11.29
N ASP A 166 -8.05 11.70 -12.19
CA ASP A 166 -9.38 11.15 -11.90
C ASP A 166 -9.36 9.67 -11.47
N LEU A 167 -8.18 9.04 -11.34
CA LEU A 167 -8.09 7.70 -10.76
C LEU A 167 -8.52 7.70 -9.29
N LYS A 168 -9.21 6.61 -8.89
CA LYS A 168 -9.77 6.42 -7.55
C LYS A 168 -9.57 4.98 -7.13
N LEU A 169 -9.41 4.76 -5.83
CA LEU A 169 -9.62 3.42 -5.28
C LEU A 169 -11.10 3.11 -5.33
N ALA A 170 -11.46 1.99 -5.95
CA ALA A 170 -12.83 1.52 -6.07
C ALA A 170 -12.99 0.24 -5.27
N TYR A 171 -13.95 0.24 -4.36
CA TYR A 171 -14.36 -0.91 -3.58
C TYR A 171 -15.76 -1.32 -3.99
N GLY A 172 -16.00 -2.62 -3.95
CA GLY A 172 -17.24 -3.25 -4.33
C GLY A 172 -17.13 -4.75 -4.12
N PRO A 173 -18.25 -5.47 -4.13
CA PRO A 173 -18.28 -6.91 -3.93
C PRO A 173 -17.41 -7.62 -4.97
N SER A 174 -16.78 -8.73 -4.57
CA SER A 174 -16.02 -9.57 -5.51
C SER A 174 -16.94 -10.07 -6.63
N PRO A 175 -16.52 -10.01 -7.92
CA PRO A 175 -17.34 -10.43 -9.05
C PRO A 175 -17.82 -11.89 -8.97
N SER A 176 -17.06 -12.74 -8.27
CA SER A 176 -17.39 -14.16 -8.12
C SER A 176 -18.51 -14.45 -7.13
N GLY A 177 -18.99 -13.47 -6.34
CA GLY A 177 -20.14 -13.63 -5.44
C GLY A 177 -19.99 -14.68 -4.32
N THR A 178 -18.90 -15.45 -4.29
CA THR A 178 -18.69 -16.63 -3.44
C THR A 178 -17.22 -16.86 -3.07
N SER A 179 -16.34 -15.84 -3.03
CA SER A 179 -15.05 -16.06 -2.36
C SER A 179 -15.31 -16.22 -0.85
N PRO A 180 -15.03 -17.38 -0.24
CA PRO A 180 -15.18 -17.55 1.20
C PRO A 180 -14.15 -16.70 1.98
N GLU A 181 -13.10 -16.23 1.30
CA GLU A 181 -12.04 -15.42 1.86
C GLU A 181 -12.48 -13.96 1.97
N LEU A 182 -12.38 -13.40 3.18
CA LEU A 182 -12.74 -12.01 3.49
C LEU A 182 -11.78 -11.00 2.84
N PHE A 183 -10.54 -11.40 2.61
CA PHE A 183 -9.53 -10.62 1.91
C PHE A 183 -8.53 -11.53 1.21
N THR A 184 -7.76 -10.96 0.28
CA THR A 184 -6.73 -11.67 -0.48
C THR A 184 -5.44 -10.87 -0.48
N ALA A 185 -4.30 -11.53 -0.26
CA ALA A 185 -2.99 -10.90 -0.26
C ALA A 185 -2.13 -11.37 -1.44
N TYR A 186 -1.33 -10.47 -1.99
CA TYR A 186 -0.35 -10.74 -3.03
C TYR A 186 0.99 -10.17 -2.60
N SER A 187 2.06 -10.93 -2.83
CA SER A 187 3.44 -10.47 -2.62
C SER A 187 4.25 -10.67 -3.90
N ASP A 188 5.22 -9.79 -4.11
CA ASP A 188 6.17 -9.83 -5.23
C ASP A 188 7.49 -9.18 -4.80
N ALA A 189 8.59 -9.55 -5.45
CA ALA A 189 9.89 -8.90 -5.24
C ALA A 189 10.68 -8.76 -6.54
N ASP A 190 11.35 -7.62 -6.71
CA ASP A 190 12.45 -7.55 -7.67
C ASP A 190 13.68 -8.33 -7.14
N HIS A 191 14.64 -8.62 -8.01
CA HIS A 191 15.93 -9.18 -7.59
C HIS A 191 17.07 -8.22 -7.90
N ALA A 192 17.80 -7.82 -6.85
CA ALA A 192 18.94 -6.90 -6.94
C ALA A 192 18.62 -5.59 -7.68
N GLY A 193 17.39 -5.08 -7.53
CA GLY A 193 16.91 -3.91 -8.27
C GLY A 193 17.53 -2.58 -7.86
N ASN A 194 18.23 -2.49 -6.72
CA ASN A 194 18.92 -1.27 -6.30
C ASN A 194 20.40 -1.29 -6.73
N PRO A 195 20.84 -0.39 -7.64
CA PRO A 195 22.23 -0.36 -8.11
C PRO A 195 23.24 0.07 -7.04
N ASP A 196 22.81 0.78 -5.99
CA ASP A 196 23.73 1.31 -4.97
C ASP A 196 24.13 0.27 -3.91
N ASN A 197 23.28 -0.74 -3.66
CA ASN A 197 23.52 -1.72 -2.59
C ASN A 197 23.10 -3.16 -2.92
N GLY A 198 22.58 -3.42 -4.13
CA GLY A 198 22.12 -4.75 -4.54
C GLY A 198 20.89 -5.25 -3.79
N CYS A 199 20.24 -4.43 -2.95
CA CYS A 199 19.03 -4.84 -2.26
C CYS A 199 17.85 -4.91 -3.22
N SER A 200 17.00 -5.92 -3.01
CA SER A 200 15.72 -6.06 -3.69
C SER A 200 14.66 -5.08 -3.16
N THR A 201 13.59 -4.87 -3.91
CA THR A 201 12.38 -4.16 -3.48
C THR A 201 11.24 -5.17 -3.34
N SER A 202 10.71 -5.30 -2.12
CA SER A 202 9.49 -6.08 -1.85
C SER A 202 8.24 -5.24 -2.09
N GLY A 203 7.21 -5.85 -2.66
CA GLY A 203 5.88 -5.28 -2.81
C GLY A 203 4.80 -6.19 -2.25
N TYR A 204 3.72 -5.60 -1.74
CA TYR A 204 2.50 -6.35 -1.46
C TYR A 204 1.25 -5.51 -1.69
N VAL A 205 0.13 -6.19 -1.92
CA VAL A 205 -1.21 -5.62 -1.88
C VAL A 205 -2.20 -6.59 -1.23
N LEU A 206 -2.94 -6.09 -0.24
CA LEU A 206 -4.09 -6.74 0.37
C LEU A 206 -5.36 -6.11 -0.19
N ARG A 207 -6.31 -6.96 -0.60
CA ARG A 207 -7.56 -6.55 -1.23
C ARG A 207 -8.76 -7.09 -0.45
N ILE A 208 -9.78 -6.27 -0.29
CA ILE A 208 -11.10 -6.67 0.20
C ILE A 208 -12.11 -6.42 -0.92
N GLY A 209 -12.79 -7.47 -1.36
CA GLY A 209 -13.62 -7.43 -2.56
C GLY A 209 -12.79 -7.03 -3.78
N THR A 210 -13.14 -5.92 -4.42
CA THR A 210 -12.44 -5.41 -5.61
C THR A 210 -11.28 -4.46 -5.32
N GLY A 211 -11.25 -3.81 -4.15
CA GLY A 211 -10.35 -2.70 -3.85
C GLY A 211 -9.17 -3.07 -2.94
N ALA A 212 -8.06 -2.34 -3.09
CA ALA A 212 -6.89 -2.45 -2.22
C ALA A 212 -7.13 -1.72 -0.88
N VAL A 213 -6.78 -2.36 0.24
CA VAL A 213 -6.96 -1.82 1.59
C VAL A 213 -5.66 -1.64 2.35
N SER A 214 -4.62 -2.40 2.00
CA SER A 214 -3.26 -2.21 2.49
C SER A 214 -2.29 -2.57 1.36
N TRP A 215 -1.21 -1.81 1.23
CA TRP A 215 -0.18 -2.04 0.23
C TRP A 215 1.14 -1.44 0.68
N ARG A 216 2.22 -1.92 0.09
CA ARG A 216 3.56 -1.38 0.34
C ARG A 216 4.48 -1.67 -0.83
N SER A 217 5.44 -0.77 -1.06
CA SER A 217 6.65 -1.04 -1.82
C SER A 217 7.84 -0.58 -0.99
N ARG A 218 8.78 -1.49 -0.68
CA ARG A 218 9.85 -1.23 0.27
C ARG A 218 11.15 -1.90 -0.16
N LEU A 219 12.24 -1.15 -0.09
CA LEU A 219 13.59 -1.70 -0.25
C LEU A 219 13.89 -2.67 0.91
N GLN A 220 14.31 -3.88 0.58
CA GLN A 220 14.70 -4.90 1.55
C GLN A 220 15.92 -4.44 2.34
N THR A 221 15.93 -4.77 3.63
CA THR A 221 17.04 -4.43 4.54
C THR A 221 18.23 -5.38 4.42
N ILE A 222 18.06 -6.50 3.72
CA ILE A 222 19.07 -7.53 3.51
C ILE A 222 19.20 -7.74 2.00
N VAL A 223 20.43 -7.96 1.52
CA VAL A 223 20.69 -8.34 0.14
C VAL A 223 20.30 -9.79 -0.05
N ALA A 224 19.33 -10.05 -0.93
CA ALA A 224 18.98 -11.39 -1.37
C ALA A 224 19.99 -11.88 -2.40
N THR A 225 20.47 -13.11 -2.28
CA THR A 225 21.44 -13.74 -3.19
C THR A 225 20.78 -14.52 -4.32
N SER A 226 19.45 -14.69 -4.26
CA SER A 226 18.65 -15.27 -5.35
C SER A 226 17.26 -14.62 -5.43
N THR A 227 16.59 -14.80 -6.57
CA THR A 227 15.18 -14.39 -6.75
C THR A 227 14.28 -15.06 -5.71
N THR A 228 14.51 -16.34 -5.43
CA THR A 228 13.79 -17.10 -4.39
C THR A 228 13.93 -16.49 -3.01
N GLU A 229 15.12 -16.04 -2.63
CA GLU A 229 15.33 -15.36 -1.35
C GLU A 229 14.61 -14.02 -1.28
N ALA A 230 14.66 -13.22 -2.36
CA ALA A 230 13.97 -11.94 -2.42
C ALA A 230 12.45 -12.12 -2.26
N GLU A 231 11.88 -13.08 -2.98
CA GLU A 231 10.46 -13.46 -2.90
C GLU A 231 10.08 -13.98 -1.51
N TYR A 232 10.95 -14.75 -0.87
CA TYR A 232 10.71 -15.23 0.47
C TYR A 232 10.66 -14.09 1.49
N ILE A 233 11.54 -13.09 1.35
CA ILE A 233 11.52 -11.90 2.21
C ILE A 233 10.22 -11.11 1.99
N ALA A 234 9.78 -10.93 0.75
CA ALA A 234 8.50 -10.27 0.47
C ALA A 234 7.31 -11.04 1.06
N ALA A 235 7.31 -12.38 0.94
CA ALA A 235 6.27 -13.22 1.53
C ALA A 235 6.27 -13.18 3.07
N PHE A 236 7.44 -13.12 3.70
CA PHE A 236 7.55 -12.94 5.15
C PHE A 236 6.91 -11.61 5.58
N ASP A 237 7.32 -10.48 4.98
CA ASP A 237 6.78 -9.16 5.31
C ASP A 237 5.26 -9.10 5.05
N THR A 238 4.79 -9.72 3.96
CA THR A 238 3.37 -9.79 3.63
C THR A 238 2.60 -10.68 4.60
N GLY A 239 3.17 -11.80 5.03
CA GLY A 239 2.57 -12.69 6.02
C GLY A 239 2.33 -11.99 7.35
N GLN A 240 3.25 -11.12 7.78
CA GLN A 240 3.05 -10.29 8.99
C GLN A 240 1.84 -9.36 8.84
N GLU A 241 1.70 -8.72 7.68
CA GLU A 241 0.55 -7.84 7.38
C GLU A 241 -0.77 -8.64 7.33
N VAL A 242 -0.76 -9.85 6.77
CA VAL A 242 -1.92 -10.74 6.76
C VAL A 242 -2.35 -11.10 8.18
N CYS A 243 -1.42 -11.47 9.06
CA CYS A 243 -1.72 -11.76 10.46
C CYS A 243 -2.30 -10.52 11.18
N TRP A 244 -1.75 -9.33 10.92
CA TRP A 244 -2.31 -8.08 11.45
C TRP A 244 -3.74 -7.83 10.97
N MET A 245 -4.00 -8.03 9.67
CA MET A 245 -5.35 -7.91 9.09
C MET A 245 -6.33 -8.92 9.70
N CYS A 246 -5.92 -10.16 9.93
CA CYS A 246 -6.74 -11.16 10.62
C CYS A 246 -7.10 -10.69 12.04
N ASN A 247 -6.13 -10.20 12.81
CA ASN A 247 -6.40 -9.72 14.16
C ASN A 247 -7.41 -8.55 14.14
N LEU A 248 -7.20 -7.57 13.26
CA LEU A 248 -8.10 -6.42 13.12
C LEU A 248 -9.53 -6.85 12.76
N LEU A 249 -9.69 -7.75 11.78
CA LEU A 249 -11.01 -8.22 11.36
C LEU A 249 -11.68 -9.08 12.44
N SER A 250 -10.91 -9.85 13.21
CA SER A 250 -11.40 -10.60 14.36
C SER A 250 -11.93 -9.68 15.46
N GLU A 251 -11.26 -8.56 15.74
CA GLU A 251 -11.73 -7.54 16.67
C GLU A 251 -13.03 -6.87 16.19
N PHE A 252 -13.23 -6.74 14.87
CA PHE A 252 -14.51 -6.33 14.28
C PHE A 252 -15.58 -7.44 14.25
N GLY A 253 -15.30 -8.61 14.83
CA GLY A 253 -16.20 -9.75 14.95
C GLY A 253 -16.35 -10.57 13.67
N TYR A 254 -15.46 -10.41 12.69
CA TYR A 254 -15.45 -11.28 11.51
C TYR A 254 -14.74 -12.60 11.82
N ASP A 255 -15.32 -13.70 11.37
CA ASP A 255 -14.70 -15.01 11.49
C ASP A 255 -13.65 -15.19 10.39
N VAL A 256 -12.42 -14.78 10.68
CA VAL A 256 -11.23 -14.93 9.83
C VAL A 256 -10.33 -16.08 10.28
N LEU A 257 -10.56 -16.64 11.47
CA LEU A 257 -9.70 -17.66 12.05
C LEU A 257 -10.19 -19.09 11.75
N SER A 258 -11.45 -19.25 11.34
CA SER A 258 -12.02 -20.56 10.99
C SER A 258 -11.49 -21.14 9.69
N SER A 259 -10.82 -20.35 8.84
CA SER A 259 -10.27 -20.80 7.57
C SER A 259 -8.98 -20.07 7.21
N PRO A 260 -8.08 -20.69 6.42
CA PRO A 260 -6.85 -20.03 6.04
C PRO A 260 -7.03 -18.80 5.16
N SER A 261 -6.34 -17.71 5.51
CA SER A 261 -6.20 -16.52 4.66
C SER A 261 -5.17 -16.78 3.57
N THR A 262 -5.53 -16.50 2.32
CA THR A 262 -4.66 -16.81 1.18
C THR A 262 -3.64 -15.70 0.91
N LEU A 263 -2.36 -16.10 0.84
CA LEU A 263 -1.26 -15.31 0.29
C LEU A 263 -0.85 -15.89 -1.06
N HIS A 264 -0.98 -15.06 -2.09
CA HIS A 264 -0.58 -15.35 -3.45
C HIS A 264 0.87 -14.94 -3.71
N MET A 265 1.64 -15.88 -4.23
CA MET A 265 3.03 -15.70 -4.67
C MET A 265 3.19 -16.27 -6.08
N ASP A 266 4.09 -15.74 -6.89
CA ASP A 266 4.39 -16.27 -8.23
C ASP A 266 5.61 -17.23 -8.25
N ASN A 267 6.45 -17.18 -7.21
CA ASN A 267 7.65 -18.01 -7.12
C ASN A 267 7.40 -19.36 -6.43
N GLN A 268 7.31 -20.41 -7.26
CA GLN A 268 7.08 -21.78 -6.81
C GLN A 268 8.19 -22.32 -5.90
N SER A 269 9.45 -21.89 -6.09
CA SER A 269 10.57 -22.28 -5.23
C SER A 269 10.41 -21.70 -3.83
N ALA A 270 10.02 -20.42 -3.71
CA ALA A 270 9.77 -19.78 -2.42
C ALA A 270 8.60 -20.44 -1.67
N ILE A 271 7.52 -20.79 -2.39
CA ILE A 271 6.38 -21.56 -1.86
C ILE A 271 6.83 -22.95 -1.39
N THR A 272 7.73 -23.60 -2.11
CA THR A 272 8.21 -24.94 -1.75
C THR A 272 9.09 -24.88 -0.50
N SER A 273 9.96 -23.87 -0.42
CA SER A 273 10.83 -23.63 0.74
C SER A 273 10.05 -23.26 2.00
N SER A 274 8.90 -22.60 1.91
CA SER A 274 8.06 -22.35 3.09
C SER A 274 7.35 -23.60 3.61
N LYS A 275 7.17 -24.62 2.75
CA LYS A 275 6.49 -25.88 3.10
C LYS A 275 7.43 -27.01 3.51
N HIS A 276 8.66 -27.06 2.98
CA HIS A 276 9.59 -28.20 3.16
C HIS A 276 10.94 -27.78 3.77
N PRO A 277 11.37 -28.39 4.89
CA PRO A 277 12.61 -28.03 5.57
C PRO A 277 13.91 -28.43 4.85
N GLU A 278 13.83 -29.29 3.82
CA GLU A 278 15.01 -29.90 3.19
C GLU A 278 15.81 -28.94 2.28
N HIS A 279 15.27 -27.77 1.93
CA HIS A 279 15.92 -26.78 1.08
C HIS A 279 16.69 -25.68 1.86
N HIS A 280 16.81 -25.80 3.18
CA HIS A 280 17.38 -24.76 4.06
C HIS A 280 18.91 -24.71 4.07
N SER A 281 19.60 -25.71 3.52
CA SER A 281 21.07 -25.84 3.65
C SER A 281 21.84 -24.64 3.09
N HIS A 282 21.27 -23.91 2.13
CA HIS A 282 21.91 -22.78 1.45
C HIS A 282 21.52 -21.38 1.99
N MET A 283 20.51 -21.25 2.88
CA MET A 283 19.91 -19.95 3.27
C MET A 283 19.92 -19.69 4.78
N LYS A 284 20.98 -20.15 5.48
CA LYS A 284 21.08 -20.11 6.96
C LYS A 284 20.93 -18.71 7.57
N HIS A 285 21.31 -17.66 6.84
CA HIS A 285 21.26 -16.28 7.32
C HIS A 285 19.83 -15.72 7.42
N MET A 286 18.83 -16.37 6.80
CA MET A 286 17.41 -15.99 6.89
C MET A 286 16.57 -16.98 7.72
N GLN A 287 17.22 -17.89 8.45
CA GLN A 287 16.59 -19.06 9.07
C GLN A 287 15.40 -18.74 10.01
N LEU A 288 15.46 -17.62 10.74
CA LEU A 288 14.34 -17.19 11.60
C LEU A 288 13.09 -16.78 10.80
N ARG A 289 13.26 -16.08 9.66
CA ARG A 289 12.14 -15.75 8.76
C ARG A 289 11.55 -17.02 8.17
N PHE A 290 12.41 -18.00 7.85
CA PHE A 290 11.97 -19.31 7.39
C PHE A 290 11.09 -20.04 8.40
N TYR A 291 11.52 -20.10 9.67
CA TYR A 291 10.73 -20.72 10.73
C TYR A 291 9.40 -20.00 10.94
N TRP A 292 9.42 -18.67 10.99
CA TRP A 292 8.20 -17.89 11.26
C TRP A 292 7.13 -18.06 10.20
N LEU A 293 7.48 -17.95 8.91
CA LEU A 293 6.48 -18.04 7.84
C LEU A 293 5.90 -19.46 7.77
N ARG A 294 6.74 -20.48 8.00
CA ARG A 294 6.31 -21.87 8.11
C ARG A 294 5.37 -22.10 9.28
N GLU A 295 5.74 -21.65 10.47
CA GLU A 295 4.88 -21.74 11.65
C GLU A 295 3.57 -21.00 11.43
N SER A 296 3.59 -19.85 10.78
CA SER A 296 2.39 -19.07 10.47
C SER A 296 1.49 -19.78 9.45
N CYS A 297 2.08 -20.50 8.48
CA CYS A 297 1.32 -21.39 7.57
C CYS A 297 0.66 -22.56 8.30
N ILE A 298 1.28 -23.07 9.37
CA ILE A 298 0.80 -24.22 10.14
C ILE A 298 -0.20 -23.81 11.23
N LEU A 299 0.04 -22.69 11.91
CA LEU A 299 -0.64 -22.27 13.15
C LEU A 299 -1.68 -21.17 12.94
N CYS A 300 -1.42 -20.22 12.03
CA CYS A 300 -2.26 -19.03 11.84
C CYS A 300 -3.18 -19.14 10.61
N SER A 301 -3.31 -20.33 10.05
CA SER A 301 -4.14 -20.55 8.87
C SER A 301 -3.70 -19.62 7.72
N LEU A 302 -2.42 -19.63 7.30
CA LEU A 302 -2.03 -19.01 6.03
C LEU A 302 -2.08 -20.06 4.91
N GLY A 303 -2.95 -19.84 3.93
CA GLY A 303 -3.02 -20.65 2.71
C GLY A 303 -2.09 -20.10 1.63
N LEU A 304 -0.93 -20.70 1.41
CA LEU A 304 -0.06 -20.29 0.30
C LEU A 304 -0.56 -20.86 -1.03
N ARG A 305 -0.91 -19.99 -1.98
CA ARG A 305 -1.34 -20.35 -3.34
C ARG A 305 -0.46 -19.71 -4.41
N THR A 306 -0.19 -20.45 -5.48
CA THR A 306 0.54 -19.94 -6.63
C THR A 306 -0.35 -19.01 -7.46
N CYS A 307 0.17 -17.85 -7.90
CA CYS A 307 -0.46 -17.01 -8.92
C CYS A 307 0.29 -17.17 -10.25
N LEU A 308 -0.43 -17.36 -11.35
CA LEU A 308 0.18 -17.32 -12.68
C LEU A 308 0.42 -15.85 -13.06
N ARG A 309 1.64 -15.55 -13.53
CA ARG A 309 2.03 -14.23 -14.02
C ARG A 309 1.17 -13.89 -15.25
N MET A 310 0.35 -12.85 -15.17
CA MET A 310 -0.17 -12.20 -16.39
C MET A 310 0.86 -11.16 -16.81
N HIS A 311 1.45 -11.36 -17.99
CA HIS A 311 2.34 -10.41 -18.65
C HIS A 311 1.61 -9.15 -19.08
#